data_AF-A0A1M5IQ24-F1
#
_entry.id   AF-A0A1M5IQ24-F1
#
_cell.length_a   1.000
_cell.length_b   1.000
_cell.length_c   1.000
_cell.angle_alpha   90.00
_cell.angle_beta   90.00
_cell.angle_gamma   90.00
#
_symmetry.space_group_name_H-M   'P 1'
#
loop_
_entity.id
_entity.type
_entity.pdbx_description
1 polymer ?
#
loop_
_entity_poly.entity_id
_entity_poly.type
_entity_poly.pdbx_seq_one_letter_code
_entity_poly.pdbx_strand_id
1 'polypeptide(L)'
;MKNLNKTAFSIAVAGMSVFSGQMKAQFLGGRRLKNDEEGPKGQFMMYGSFDYSKTNSPSGSSSSTGTSANAGVPLGVGYFINNNDVIGVNYAYAQNVTDHKTIYKQNEAGIWYSPSVTLGKYFALIGQVDAHYVWGQKLSDASASMENFNGYRLRAYPLFAIFLGGGWALKFKFAELSMLQTKTKQEGWTKTYVAGISASTFGVGISKNIDFRKKSESNDH
;
A
#
# COMPACT_ATOMS: atom_id res chain seq x y z
N MET A 1 -4.68 30.48 8.99
CA MET A 1 -4.35 29.23 8.27
C MET A 1 -2.83 28.92 8.21
N LYS A 2 -2.02 29.25 9.24
CA LYS A 2 -0.56 28.99 9.24
C LYS A 2 -0.10 27.90 10.22
N ASN A 3 -0.97 27.40 11.11
CA ASN A 3 -0.58 26.52 12.22
C ASN A 3 -0.91 25.02 12.01
N LEU A 4 -1.73 24.67 11.01
CA LEU A 4 -2.11 23.27 10.73
C LEU A 4 -1.00 22.46 10.04
N ASN A 5 -0.12 23.11 9.27
CA ASN A 5 0.97 22.42 8.56
C ASN A 5 2.11 21.95 9.48
N LYS A 6 2.36 22.64 10.60
CA LYS A 6 3.44 22.25 11.52
C LYS A 6 3.07 21.03 12.38
N THR A 7 1.80 20.93 12.78
CA THR A 7 1.33 19.82 13.64
C THR A 7 1.24 18.50 12.88
N ALA A 8 0.77 18.51 11.63
CA ALA A 8 0.70 17.31 10.80
C ALA A 8 2.10 16.75 10.46
N PHE A 9 3.06 17.63 10.16
CA PHE A 9 4.45 17.22 9.89
C PHE A 9 5.15 16.67 11.14
N SER A 10 4.87 17.26 12.31
CA SER A 10 5.45 16.81 13.59
C SER A 10 4.89 15.46 14.04
N ILE A 11 3.61 15.16 13.75
CA ILE A 11 3.00 13.85 14.04
C ILE A 11 3.54 12.77 13.11
N ALA A 12 3.79 13.08 11.83
CA ALA A 12 4.40 12.14 10.90
C ALA A 12 5.84 11.79 11.32
N VAL A 13 6.63 12.78 11.76
CA VAL A 13 8.02 12.57 12.21
C VAL A 13 8.08 11.87 13.58
N ALA A 14 7.19 12.22 14.52
CA ALA A 14 7.11 11.57 15.83
C ALA A 14 6.57 10.13 15.71
N GLY A 15 5.65 9.86 14.78
CA GLY A 15 5.20 8.50 14.49
C GLY A 15 6.34 7.61 14.02
N MET A 16 7.21 8.12 13.14
CA MET A 16 8.38 7.36 12.65
C MET A 16 9.44 7.13 13.74
N SER A 17 9.58 8.03 14.72
CA SER A 17 10.57 7.87 15.79
C SER A 17 10.11 6.93 16.91
N VAL A 18 8.80 6.84 17.19
CA VAL A 18 8.29 5.94 18.24
C VAL A 18 8.22 4.49 17.77
N PHE A 19 8.03 4.22 16.48
CA PHE A 19 8.01 2.86 15.94
C PHE A 19 9.40 2.28 15.59
N SER A 20 10.45 3.09 15.58
CA SER A 20 11.81 2.64 15.21
C SER A 20 12.66 2.18 16.40
N GLY A 21 12.19 2.36 17.65
CA GLY A 21 13.03 2.20 18.85
C GLY A 21 13.14 0.80 19.43
N GLN A 22 12.03 0.11 19.75
CA GLN A 22 12.10 -1.00 20.72
C GLN A 22 11.05 -2.11 20.56
N MET A 23 10.64 -2.45 19.33
CA MET A 23 9.94 -3.73 19.14
C MET A 23 10.95 -4.87 19.10
N LYS A 24 11.25 -5.45 20.28
CA LYS A 24 11.84 -6.79 20.40
C LYS A 24 10.79 -7.81 19.93
N ALA A 25 10.55 -7.89 18.62
CA ALA A 25 9.60 -8.81 18.01
C ALA A 25 10.16 -10.25 18.00
N GLN A 26 10.47 -10.79 19.18
CA GLN A 26 10.90 -12.18 19.36
C GLN A 26 9.70 -13.15 19.40
N PHE A 27 8.49 -12.67 19.09
CA PHE A 27 7.24 -13.41 19.29
C PHE A 27 6.97 -14.49 18.20
N LEU A 28 7.77 -14.55 17.13
CA LEU A 28 7.67 -15.58 16.08
C LEU A 28 9.04 -16.05 15.56
N GLY A 29 10.11 -15.89 16.36
CA GLY A 29 11.48 -16.14 15.90
C GLY A 29 12.00 -15.15 14.84
N GLY A 30 11.24 -14.08 14.60
CA GLY A 30 11.61 -13.01 13.69
C GLY A 30 12.62 -12.04 14.28
N ARG A 31 13.41 -11.40 13.43
CA ARG A 31 14.30 -10.31 13.84
C ARG A 31 14.26 -9.16 12.85
N ARG A 32 14.41 -7.95 13.38
CA ARG A 32 14.78 -6.78 12.59
C ARG A 32 16.29 -6.81 12.39
N LEU A 33 16.72 -6.67 11.14
CA LEU A 33 18.12 -6.61 10.76
C LEU A 33 18.73 -5.30 11.26
N LYS A 34 19.95 -5.35 11.81
CA LYS A 34 20.64 -4.12 12.19
C LYS A 34 21.11 -3.36 10.95
N ASN A 35 21.43 -2.08 11.10
CA ASN A 35 21.81 -1.20 9.99
C ASN A 35 23.18 -1.49 9.36
N ASP A 36 24.02 -2.20 10.09
CA ASP A 36 25.37 -2.65 9.77
C ASP A 36 25.39 -4.08 9.20
N GLU A 37 24.28 -4.82 9.31
CA GLU A 37 24.12 -6.13 8.68
C GLU A 37 23.84 -6.00 7.17
N GLU A 38 24.18 -7.04 6.40
CA GLU A 38 23.83 -7.11 4.99
C GLU A 38 22.31 -7.08 4.81
N GLY A 39 21.81 -6.13 4.01
CA GLY A 39 20.38 -5.94 3.81
C GLY A 39 20.07 -4.86 2.79
N PRO A 40 18.77 -4.55 2.59
CA PRO A 40 18.33 -3.70 1.49
C PRO A 40 18.52 -2.20 1.74
N LYS A 41 19.10 -1.78 2.87
CA LYS A 41 19.32 -0.36 3.18
C LYS A 41 19.99 0.38 2.03
N GLY A 42 19.37 1.47 1.60
CA GLY A 42 19.84 2.32 0.50
C GLY A 42 19.45 1.82 -0.89
N GLN A 43 18.78 0.68 -1.02
CA GLN A 43 18.25 0.18 -2.29
C GLN A 43 16.89 0.79 -2.60
N PHE A 44 16.56 0.82 -3.88
CA PHE A 44 15.22 1.17 -4.36
C PHE A 44 14.42 -0.09 -4.62
N MET A 45 13.18 -0.11 -4.17
CA MET A 45 12.23 -1.19 -4.41
C MET A 45 11.20 -0.75 -5.44
N MET A 46 11.09 -1.47 -6.54
CA MET A 46 9.93 -1.37 -7.43
C MET A 46 8.93 -2.45 -7.05
N TYR A 47 7.64 -2.13 -7.04
CA TYR A 47 6.60 -3.12 -6.78
C TYR A 47 5.37 -2.93 -7.64
N GLY A 48 4.70 -4.05 -7.89
CA GLY A 48 3.35 -4.08 -8.45
C GLY A 48 2.55 -5.22 -7.82
N SER A 49 1.24 -5.03 -7.63
CA SER A 49 0.39 -6.11 -7.12
C SER A 49 -0.84 -6.36 -7.97
N PHE A 50 -1.15 -7.64 -8.15
CA PHE A 50 -2.39 -8.09 -8.76
C PHE A 50 -3.26 -8.69 -7.65
N ASP A 51 -4.27 -7.92 -7.25
CA ASP A 51 -5.16 -8.29 -6.15
C ASP A 51 -6.53 -8.69 -6.69
N TYR A 52 -7.06 -9.80 -6.18
CA TYR A 52 -8.38 -10.32 -6.54
C TYR A 52 -9.34 -10.11 -5.38
N SER A 53 -10.39 -9.31 -5.58
CA SER A 53 -11.42 -9.07 -4.57
C SER A 53 -12.76 -9.63 -5.06
N LYS A 54 -13.30 -10.63 -4.34
CA LYS A 54 -14.66 -11.13 -4.54
C LYS A 54 -15.53 -10.66 -3.37
N THR A 55 -16.53 -9.82 -3.65
CA THR A 55 -17.57 -9.46 -2.69
C THR A 55 -18.74 -10.43 -2.88
N ASN A 56 -18.89 -11.40 -1.97
CA ASN A 56 -20.07 -12.27 -1.94
C ASN A 56 -21.18 -11.52 -1.17
N SER A 57 -22.16 -10.95 -1.88
CA SER A 57 -23.42 -10.48 -1.28
C SER A 57 -24.51 -11.55 -1.49
N PRO A 58 -25.47 -11.73 -0.56
CA PRO A 58 -26.51 -12.77 -0.64
C PRO A 58 -27.42 -12.72 -1.88
N SER A 59 -27.39 -11.63 -2.66
CA SER A 59 -28.27 -11.40 -3.82
C SER A 59 -27.53 -11.21 -5.15
N GLY A 60 -26.24 -11.53 -5.26
CA GLY A 60 -25.52 -11.44 -6.53
C GLY A 60 -24.01 -11.52 -6.39
N SER A 61 -23.36 -12.23 -7.32
CA SER A 61 -21.90 -12.36 -7.39
C SER A 61 -21.30 -11.20 -8.19
N SER A 62 -20.79 -10.16 -7.54
CA SER A 62 -20.00 -9.12 -8.22
C SER A 62 -18.50 -9.36 -8.02
N SER A 63 -17.76 -9.55 -9.10
CA SER A 63 -16.29 -9.62 -9.08
C SER A 63 -15.67 -8.29 -9.50
N SER A 64 -14.76 -7.73 -8.71
CA SER A 64 -13.96 -6.56 -9.09
C SER A 64 -12.47 -6.88 -9.03
N THR A 65 -11.72 -6.57 -10.08
CA THR A 65 -10.25 -6.66 -10.06
C THR A 65 -9.69 -5.45 -9.32
N GLY A 66 -8.95 -5.67 -8.24
CA GLY A 66 -8.48 -4.56 -7.41
C GLY A 66 -7.97 -4.94 -6.01
N THR A 67 -7.19 -4.03 -5.40
CA THR A 67 -6.68 -4.16 -4.02
C THR A 67 -7.80 -4.23 -2.98
N SER A 68 -8.92 -3.59 -3.28
CA SER A 68 -10.19 -3.59 -2.55
C SER A 68 -11.30 -3.26 -3.56
N ALA A 69 -12.58 -3.31 -3.16
CA ALA A 69 -13.65 -2.75 -3.99
C ALA A 69 -13.25 -1.33 -4.40
N ASN A 70 -13.25 -1.05 -5.72
CA ASN A 70 -12.91 0.25 -6.29
C ASN A 70 -11.46 0.72 -6.07
N ALA A 71 -10.49 -0.20 -5.87
CA ALA A 71 -9.08 0.15 -5.74
C ALA A 71 -8.23 -0.59 -6.77
N GLY A 72 -7.38 0.14 -7.49
CA GLY A 72 -6.64 -0.41 -8.63
C GLY A 72 -5.55 -1.39 -8.23
N VAL A 73 -4.85 -1.88 -9.25
CA VAL A 73 -3.54 -2.54 -9.16
C VAL A 73 -2.49 -1.45 -8.93
N PRO A 74 -1.88 -1.36 -7.73
CA PRO A 74 -0.89 -0.33 -7.44
C PRO A 74 0.44 -0.71 -8.08
N LEU A 75 1.05 0.28 -8.71
CA LEU A 75 2.47 0.29 -9.07
C LEU A 75 3.16 1.35 -8.23
N GLY A 76 4.33 1.03 -7.70
CA GLY A 76 5.04 1.98 -6.87
C GLY A 76 6.54 1.74 -6.74
N VAL A 77 7.19 2.75 -6.17
CA VAL A 77 8.62 2.77 -5.90
C VAL A 77 8.83 3.17 -4.45
N GLY A 78 9.75 2.47 -3.78
CA GLY A 78 10.14 2.78 -2.41
C GLY A 78 11.65 2.81 -2.25
N TYR A 79 12.08 3.38 -1.14
CA TYR A 79 13.46 3.50 -0.74
C TYR A 79 13.63 2.96 0.68
N PHE A 80 14.59 2.05 0.84
CA PHE A 80 14.91 1.47 2.14
C PHE A 80 15.74 2.44 2.98
N ILE A 81 15.09 3.12 3.92
CA ILE A 81 15.76 4.02 4.88
C ILE A 81 16.64 3.25 5.86
N ASN A 82 16.30 1.98 6.11
CA ASN A 82 17.10 1.02 6.84
C ASN A 82 16.81 -0.39 6.33
N ASN A 83 17.41 -1.41 6.93
CA ASN A 83 17.27 -2.80 6.47
C ASN A 83 15.86 -3.40 6.65
N ASN A 84 14.95 -2.70 7.36
CA ASN A 84 13.63 -3.21 7.71
C ASN A 84 12.50 -2.30 7.23
N ASP A 85 12.77 -1.01 7.08
CA ASP A 85 11.76 -0.01 6.82
C ASP A 85 11.97 0.59 5.43
N VAL A 86 10.88 0.62 4.68
CA VAL A 86 10.83 1.22 3.35
C VAL A 86 9.71 2.25 3.32
N ILE A 87 9.99 3.39 2.70
CA ILE A 87 9.02 4.44 2.42
C ILE A 87 8.95 4.64 0.92
N GLY A 88 7.76 4.91 0.38
CA GLY A 88 7.63 5.10 -1.05
C GLY A 88 6.37 5.81 -1.47
N VAL A 89 6.21 5.85 -2.78
CA VAL A 89 5.03 6.37 -3.47
C VAL A 89 4.43 5.31 -4.36
N ASN A 90 3.15 5.43 -4.64
CA ASN A 90 2.46 4.56 -5.59
C ASN A 90 1.37 5.30 -6.36
N TYR A 91 0.92 4.64 -7.41
CA TYR A 91 -0.22 5.03 -8.21
C TYR A 91 -1.05 3.79 -8.53
N ALA A 92 -2.36 3.92 -8.48
CA ALA A 92 -3.30 2.87 -8.84
C ALA A 92 -4.46 3.44 -9.66
N TYR A 93 -4.95 2.63 -10.60
CA TYR A 93 -6.12 2.94 -11.41
C TYR A 93 -7.16 1.81 -11.31
N ALA A 94 -8.42 2.17 -11.07
CA ALA A 94 -9.56 1.27 -11.02
C ALA A 94 -10.66 1.74 -11.97
N GLN A 95 -11.32 0.78 -12.61
CA GLN A 95 -12.51 1.03 -13.42
C GLN A 95 -13.51 -0.10 -13.23
N ASN A 96 -14.77 0.25 -12.98
CA ASN A 96 -15.88 -0.71 -13.01
C ASN A 96 -16.77 -0.44 -14.21
N VAL A 97 -17.13 -1.53 -14.88
CA VAL A 97 -18.03 -1.54 -16.04
C VAL A 97 -19.18 -2.50 -15.74
N THR A 98 -20.41 -2.04 -15.95
CA THR A 98 -21.63 -2.83 -15.87
C THR A 98 -22.38 -2.64 -17.17
N ASP A 99 -22.79 -3.73 -17.83
CA ASP A 99 -23.51 -3.70 -19.11
C ASP A 99 -22.86 -2.79 -20.17
N HIS A 100 -21.53 -2.93 -20.35
CA HIS A 100 -20.70 -2.11 -21.24
C HIS A 100 -20.65 -0.61 -20.93
N LYS A 101 -21.31 -0.14 -19.86
CA LYS A 101 -21.24 1.26 -19.39
C LYS A 101 -20.26 1.36 -18.23
N THR A 102 -19.35 2.32 -18.32
CA THR A 102 -18.50 2.67 -17.17
C THR A 102 -19.38 3.33 -16.11
N ILE A 103 -19.45 2.72 -14.93
CA ILE A 103 -20.18 3.26 -13.79
C ILE A 103 -19.23 3.90 -12.77
N TYR A 104 -17.92 3.60 -12.86
CA TYR A 104 -16.93 4.10 -11.92
C TYR A 104 -15.53 4.10 -12.52
N LYS A 105 -14.78 5.17 -12.28
CA LYS A 105 -13.34 5.31 -12.57
C LYS A 105 -12.67 5.98 -11.39
N GLN A 106 -11.56 5.45 -10.90
CA GLN A 106 -10.79 6.06 -9.84
C GLN A 106 -9.29 5.97 -10.12
N ASN A 107 -8.62 7.08 -9.92
CA ASN A 107 -7.18 7.18 -9.79
C ASN A 107 -6.86 7.38 -8.32
N GLU A 108 -5.73 6.86 -7.91
CA GLU A 108 -5.22 6.99 -6.55
C GLU A 108 -3.71 7.14 -6.60
N ALA A 109 -3.17 8.08 -5.83
CA ALA A 109 -1.75 8.24 -5.66
C ALA A 109 -1.43 8.68 -4.24
N GLY A 110 -0.30 8.23 -3.70
CA GLY A 110 0.19 8.78 -2.45
C GLY A 110 1.41 8.08 -1.92
N ILE A 111 1.60 8.24 -0.60
CA ILE A 111 2.75 7.72 0.12
C ILE A 111 2.37 6.47 0.89
N TRP A 112 3.35 5.60 1.09
CA TRP A 112 3.21 4.43 1.93
C TRP A 112 4.49 4.21 2.74
N TYR A 113 4.32 3.60 3.90
CA TYR A 113 5.41 3.20 4.80
C TYR A 113 5.21 1.75 5.17
N SER A 114 6.29 0.97 5.13
CA SER A 114 6.22 -0.46 5.34
C SER A 114 7.39 -0.96 6.18
N PRO A 115 7.18 -1.17 7.49
CA PRO A 115 8.14 -1.83 8.36
C PRO A 115 8.06 -3.35 8.20
N SER A 116 9.21 -4.01 8.31
CA SER A 116 9.33 -5.45 8.19
C SER A 116 10.08 -6.10 9.35
N VAL A 117 9.84 -7.40 9.52
CA VAL A 117 10.55 -8.32 10.41
C VAL A 117 10.87 -9.56 9.59
N THR A 118 12.15 -9.89 9.47
CA THR A 118 12.58 -11.10 8.76
C THR A 118 12.33 -12.34 9.61
N LEU A 119 11.79 -13.39 8.99
CA LEU A 119 11.51 -14.70 9.56
C LEU A 119 12.47 -15.72 8.93
N GLY A 120 13.69 -15.79 9.47
CA GLY A 120 14.77 -16.56 8.86
C GLY A 120 15.30 -15.93 7.56
N LYS A 121 15.82 -16.76 6.66
CA LYS A 121 16.51 -16.30 5.43
C LYS A 121 15.57 -15.93 4.28
N TYR A 122 14.40 -16.58 4.21
CA TYR A 122 13.55 -16.54 3.02
C TYR A 122 12.22 -15.82 3.22
N PHE A 123 11.84 -15.50 4.45
CA PHE A 123 10.52 -14.96 4.73
C PHE A 123 10.61 -13.64 5.49
N ALA A 124 9.60 -12.78 5.33
CA ALA A 124 9.41 -11.62 6.17
C ALA A 124 7.93 -11.36 6.43
N LEU A 125 7.63 -10.93 7.66
CA LEU A 125 6.35 -10.34 8.00
C LEU A 125 6.48 -8.83 7.86
N ILE A 126 5.52 -8.22 7.17
CA ILE A 126 5.57 -6.83 6.78
C ILE A 126 4.25 -6.18 7.22
N GLY A 127 4.33 -5.03 7.89
CA GLY A 127 3.19 -4.13 8.00
C GLY A 127 3.26 -3.10 6.87
N GLN A 128 2.12 -2.65 6.37
CA GLN A 128 2.09 -1.52 5.44
C GLN A 128 0.95 -0.57 5.80
N VAL A 129 1.25 0.73 5.75
CA VAL A 129 0.29 1.81 5.87
C VAL A 129 0.38 2.73 4.67
N ASP A 130 -0.77 3.14 4.16
CA ASP A 130 -0.91 3.96 2.96
C ASP A 130 -1.73 5.22 3.28
N ALA A 131 -1.33 6.35 2.68
CA ALA A 131 -2.11 7.58 2.70
C ALA A 131 -2.15 8.20 1.30
N HIS A 132 -3.32 8.12 0.67
CA HIS A 132 -3.48 8.46 -0.73
C HIS A 132 -4.54 9.54 -0.98
N TYR A 133 -4.32 10.31 -2.02
CA TYR A 133 -5.32 11.17 -2.64
C TYR A 133 -6.03 10.40 -3.75
N VAL A 134 -7.36 10.46 -3.78
CA VAL A 134 -8.18 9.79 -4.79
C VAL A 134 -8.95 10.80 -5.61
N TRP A 135 -9.11 10.53 -6.90
CA TRP A 135 -9.94 11.33 -7.79
C TRP A 135 -10.49 10.48 -8.92
N GLY A 136 -11.65 10.84 -9.42
CA GLY A 136 -12.30 10.02 -10.43
C GLY A 136 -13.70 10.46 -10.76
N GLN A 137 -14.46 9.53 -11.30
CA GLN A 137 -15.83 9.72 -11.75
C GLN A 137 -16.69 8.56 -11.26
N LYS A 138 -17.86 8.85 -10.71
CA LYS A 138 -18.88 7.83 -10.39
C LYS A 138 -20.20 8.18 -11.08
N LEU A 139 -20.95 7.18 -11.51
CA LEU A 139 -22.31 7.38 -11.98
C LEU A 139 -23.17 7.85 -10.80
N SER A 140 -23.89 8.95 -10.99
CA SER A 140 -24.81 9.50 -10.00
C SER A 140 -26.20 8.89 -10.17
N ASP A 141 -26.77 8.37 -9.09
CA ASP A 141 -28.14 7.83 -9.08
C ASP A 141 -29.18 8.94 -9.29
N ALA A 142 -28.85 10.19 -8.93
CA ALA A 142 -29.75 11.34 -9.06
C ALA A 142 -29.77 11.95 -10.48
N SER A 143 -28.63 11.97 -11.18
CA SER A 143 -28.50 12.64 -12.48
C SER A 143 -28.28 11.69 -13.66
N ALA A 144 -28.15 10.38 -13.41
CA ALA A 144 -27.78 9.35 -14.40
C ALA A 144 -26.53 9.70 -15.24
N SER A 145 -25.70 10.61 -14.72
CA SER A 145 -24.52 11.17 -15.37
C SER A 145 -23.26 10.91 -14.53
N MET A 146 -22.10 10.99 -15.17
CA MET A 146 -20.82 10.79 -14.47
C MET A 146 -20.46 12.06 -13.68
N GLU A 147 -20.38 11.92 -12.36
CA GLU A 147 -19.94 12.99 -11.47
C GLU A 147 -18.50 12.82 -11.05
N ASN A 148 -17.73 13.91 -11.16
CA ASN A 148 -16.37 13.96 -10.65
C ASN A 148 -16.39 13.93 -9.12
N PHE A 149 -15.50 13.14 -8.53
CA PHE A 149 -15.23 13.13 -7.10
C PHE A 149 -13.74 13.26 -6.81
N ASN A 150 -13.43 13.72 -5.62
CA ASN A 150 -12.09 13.64 -5.04
C ASN A 150 -12.13 13.29 -3.55
N GLY A 151 -10.99 12.93 -2.98
CA GLY A 151 -10.96 12.46 -1.61
C GLY A 151 -9.63 11.93 -1.14
N TYR A 152 -9.67 11.21 -0.03
CA TYR A 152 -8.51 10.58 0.58
C TYR A 152 -8.82 9.13 0.93
N ARG A 153 -7.79 8.27 0.84
CA ARG A 153 -7.84 6.89 1.30
C ARG A 153 -6.70 6.64 2.29
N LEU A 154 -7.04 6.08 3.43
CA LEU A 154 -6.07 5.52 4.38
C LEU A 154 -6.20 4.00 4.35
N ARG A 155 -5.06 3.28 4.36
CA ARG A 155 -5.05 1.82 4.49
C ARG A 155 -4.00 1.36 5.46
N ALA A 156 -4.28 0.25 6.14
CA ALA A 156 -3.32 -0.50 6.92
C ALA A 156 -3.55 -2.00 6.68
N TYR A 157 -2.49 -2.72 6.36
CA TYR A 157 -2.59 -4.16 6.10
C TYR A 157 -1.29 -4.89 6.40
N PRO A 158 -1.38 -6.14 6.88
CA PRO A 158 -0.23 -7.03 6.95
C PRO A 158 0.05 -7.70 5.60
N LEU A 159 1.32 -7.99 5.38
CA LEU A 159 1.89 -8.65 4.22
C LEU A 159 2.83 -9.77 4.69
N PHE A 160 2.79 -10.90 4.01
CA PHE A 160 3.80 -11.95 4.13
C PHE A 160 4.66 -11.97 2.87
N ALA A 161 5.98 -11.89 3.01
CA ALA A 161 6.91 -11.88 1.89
C ALA A 161 7.76 -13.14 1.82
N ILE A 162 8.03 -13.60 0.59
CA ILE A 162 8.96 -14.68 0.26
C ILE A 162 10.07 -14.10 -0.61
N PHE A 163 11.31 -14.15 -0.14
CA PHE A 163 12.50 -13.71 -0.88
C PHE A 163 12.93 -14.79 -1.86
N LEU A 164 12.90 -14.46 -3.15
CA LEU A 164 13.27 -15.37 -4.24
C LEU A 164 14.76 -15.31 -4.60
N GLY A 165 15.51 -14.40 -3.98
CA GLY A 165 16.91 -14.13 -4.30
C GLY A 165 17.07 -13.09 -5.42
N GLY A 166 18.31 -12.60 -5.58
CA GLY A 166 18.64 -11.57 -6.56
C GLY A 166 17.85 -10.27 -6.39
N GLY A 167 17.32 -9.98 -5.20
CA GLY A 167 16.46 -8.82 -4.92
C GLY A 167 14.98 -8.99 -5.29
N TRP A 168 14.54 -10.16 -5.75
CA TRP A 168 13.12 -10.43 -6.01
C TRP A 168 12.39 -10.92 -4.75
N ALA A 169 11.12 -10.52 -4.60
CA ALA A 169 10.25 -11.03 -3.56
C ALA A 169 8.79 -11.15 -4.04
N LEU A 170 8.10 -12.20 -3.59
CA LEU A 170 6.64 -12.32 -3.65
C LEU A 170 6.04 -11.80 -2.36
N LYS A 171 4.91 -11.11 -2.43
CA LYS A 171 4.22 -10.51 -1.27
C LYS A 171 2.75 -10.91 -1.28
N PHE A 172 2.25 -11.32 -0.13
CA PHE A 172 0.88 -11.78 0.06
C PHE A 172 0.18 -10.91 1.09
N LYS A 173 -0.87 -10.20 0.68
CA LYS A 173 -1.77 -9.46 1.57
C LYS A 173 -2.89 -10.38 2.02
N PHE A 174 -3.19 -10.41 3.31
CA PHE A 174 -4.20 -11.34 3.86
C PHE A 174 -5.26 -10.68 4.76
N ALA A 175 -5.16 -9.38 5.03
CA ALA A 175 -6.20 -8.59 5.69
C ALA A 175 -6.06 -7.12 5.28
N GLU A 176 -7.12 -6.33 5.37
CA GLU A 176 -7.06 -4.89 5.12
C GLU A 176 -8.02 -4.11 6.01
N LEU A 177 -7.51 -3.01 6.57
CA LEU A 177 -8.29 -1.92 7.15
C LEU A 177 -8.16 -0.72 6.21
N SER A 178 -9.27 -0.24 5.64
CA SER A 178 -9.30 0.93 4.77
C SER A 178 -10.41 1.89 5.16
N MET A 179 -10.11 3.19 5.06
CA MET A 179 -11.09 4.27 5.10
C MET A 179 -10.94 5.09 3.82
N LEU A 180 -12.00 5.15 3.03
CA LEU A 180 -12.12 5.99 1.84
C LEU A 180 -13.11 7.11 2.14
N GLN A 181 -12.69 8.35 1.95
CA GLN A 181 -13.54 9.52 2.11
C GLN A 181 -13.53 10.32 0.82
N THR A 182 -14.67 10.44 0.15
CA THR A 182 -14.82 11.13 -1.15
C THR A 182 -15.91 12.17 -1.10
N LYS A 183 -15.82 13.19 -1.96
CA LYS A 183 -16.79 14.26 -2.10
C LYS A 183 -17.07 14.51 -3.59
N THR A 184 -18.35 14.66 -3.97
CA THR A 184 -18.74 15.19 -5.29
C THR A 184 -19.12 16.66 -5.20
N LYS A 185 -19.40 17.31 -6.33
CA LYS A 185 -19.88 18.71 -6.33
C LYS A 185 -21.31 18.83 -5.78
N GLN A 186 -22.13 17.79 -5.95
CA GLN A 186 -23.56 17.81 -5.66
C GLN A 186 -23.89 17.13 -4.31
N GLU A 187 -23.01 16.25 -3.82
CA GLU A 187 -23.17 15.55 -2.55
C GLU A 187 -22.12 15.98 -1.50
N GLY A 188 -22.45 15.78 -0.22
CA GLY A 188 -21.52 15.97 0.89
C GLY A 188 -20.39 14.93 0.91
N TRP A 189 -19.57 14.96 1.97
CA TRP A 189 -18.53 13.94 2.18
C TRP A 189 -19.16 12.57 2.42
N THR A 190 -18.86 11.61 1.55
CA THR A 190 -19.19 10.20 1.73
C THR A 190 -18.00 9.47 2.35
N LYS A 191 -18.24 8.63 3.36
CA LYS A 191 -17.22 7.81 4.02
C LYS A 191 -17.55 6.33 3.82
N THR A 192 -16.58 5.57 3.34
CA THR A 192 -16.65 4.12 3.17
C THR A 192 -15.54 3.48 3.99
N TYR A 193 -15.88 2.45 4.76
CA TYR A 193 -14.93 1.72 5.59
C TYR A 193 -14.87 0.26 5.11
N VAL A 194 -13.67 -0.29 5.00
CA VAL A 194 -13.43 -1.70 4.72
C VAL A 194 -12.63 -2.25 5.90
N ALA A 195 -13.15 -3.29 6.54
CA ALA A 195 -12.42 -4.10 7.51
C ALA A 195 -12.66 -5.57 7.13
N GLY A 196 -11.63 -6.25 6.66
CA GLY A 196 -11.75 -7.62 6.17
C GLY A 196 -10.51 -8.46 6.46
N ILE A 197 -10.73 -9.70 6.91
CA ILE A 197 -9.70 -10.73 7.16
C ILE A 197 -9.93 -11.93 6.19
N SER A 198 -10.81 -11.78 5.20
CA SER A 198 -11.26 -12.87 4.32
C SER A 198 -10.80 -12.69 2.87
N ALA A 199 -11.13 -13.63 1.98
CA ALA A 199 -10.80 -13.62 0.56
C ALA A 199 -11.21 -12.34 -0.21
N SER A 200 -12.01 -11.46 0.40
CA SER A 200 -12.35 -10.14 -0.14
C SER A 200 -11.17 -9.16 -0.18
N THR A 201 -10.07 -9.41 0.55
CA THR A 201 -8.89 -8.52 0.63
C THR A 201 -7.57 -9.27 0.44
N PHE A 202 -7.59 -10.45 -0.19
CA PHE A 202 -6.36 -11.19 -0.50
C PHE A 202 -5.67 -10.59 -1.73
N GLY A 203 -4.36 -10.40 -1.64
CA GLY A 203 -3.58 -9.75 -2.69
C GLY A 203 -2.24 -10.44 -2.92
N VAL A 204 -1.79 -10.50 -4.17
CA VAL A 204 -0.48 -11.05 -4.52
C VAL A 204 0.31 -9.99 -5.28
N GLY A 205 1.49 -9.66 -4.78
CA GLY A 205 2.40 -8.72 -5.42
C GLY A 205 3.77 -9.30 -5.65
N ILE A 206 4.48 -8.65 -6.57
CA ILE A 206 5.89 -8.89 -6.84
C ILE A 206 6.67 -7.59 -6.63
N SER A 207 7.86 -7.70 -6.05
CA SER A 207 8.78 -6.58 -5.93
C SER A 207 10.19 -6.95 -6.34
N LYS A 208 10.92 -5.95 -6.80
CA LYS A 208 12.33 -6.02 -7.16
C LYS A 208 13.11 -4.91 -6.47
N ASN A 209 14.15 -5.29 -5.75
CA ASN A 209 15.13 -4.36 -5.21
C ASN A 209 16.23 -4.13 -6.25
N ILE A 210 16.61 -2.87 -6.42
CA ILE A 210 17.66 -2.40 -7.31
C ILE A 210 18.63 -1.56 -6.49
N ASP A 211 19.91 -1.91 -6.58
CA ASP A 211 20.99 -1.18 -5.95
C ASP A 211 21.66 -0.28 -6.96
N PHE A 212 21.46 1.03 -6.83
CA PHE A 212 22.10 2.04 -7.68
C PHE A 212 23.39 2.59 -7.06
N ARG A 213 23.82 2.08 -5.89
CA ARG A 213 25.07 2.51 -5.28
C ARG A 213 26.21 2.04 -6.17
N LYS A 214 27.09 2.97 -6.54
CA LYS A 214 28.32 2.66 -7.28
C LYS A 214 29.11 1.65 -6.45
N LYS A 215 29.34 0.44 -6.97
CA LYS A 215 30.35 -0.46 -6.39
C LYS A 215 31.67 0.31 -6.47
N SER A 216 32.22 0.70 -5.32
CA SER A 216 33.62 1.09 -5.28
C SER A 216 34.40 -0.15 -5.72
N GLU A 217 35.09 -0.07 -6.84
CA GLU A 217 36.20 -0.98 -7.11
C GLU A 217 37.17 -0.76 -5.94
N SER A 218 37.14 -1.66 -4.95
CA SER A 218 38.31 -1.84 -4.10
C SER A 218 39.36 -2.42 -5.05
N ASN A 219 40.25 -1.56 -5.50
CA ASN A 219 41.52 -1.99 -6.10
C ASN A 219 42.29 -2.71 -4.99
N ASP A 220 42.09 -4.03 -4.92
CA ASP A 220 43.05 -4.92 -4.26
C ASP A 220 44.21 -5.12 -5.24
N HIS A 221 45.22 -4.26 -5.13
CA HIS A 221 46.60 -4.53 -5.54
C HIS A 221 47.58 -3.80 -4.62
#